data_AF-A0A238XB04-F1
#
_entry.id   AF-A0A238XB04-F1
#
_cell.length_a   1.000
_cell.length_b   1.000
_cell.length_c   1.000
_cell.angle_alpha   90.00
_cell.angle_beta   90.00
_cell.angle_gamma   90.00
#
_symmetry.space_group_name_H-M   'P 1'
#
loop_
_entity.id
_entity.type
_entity.pdbx_description
1 polymer ?
#
loop_
_entity_poly.entity_id
_entity_poly.type
_entity_poly.pdbx_seq_one_letter_code
_entity_poly.pdbx_strand_id
1 'polypeptide(L)' 'MAPLVVTETFLPLVEAQAKARRLTPRVLVVPHPVGGLNGAELAGRIEAAAASLLPMADQARGTA' A
#
# COMPACT_ATOMS: atom_id res chain seq x y z
N MET A 1 4.53 -13.67 -4.26
CA MET A 1 4.14 -12.55 -5.15
C MET A 1 4.19 -11.26 -4.34
N ALA A 2 4.85 -10.21 -4.84
CA ALA A 2 4.95 -8.91 -4.16
C ALA A 2 3.60 -8.16 -4.19
N PRO A 3 3.27 -7.36 -3.16
CA PRO A 3 2.06 -6.54 -3.16
C PRO A 3 2.16 -5.41 -4.19
N LEU A 4 1.02 -5.01 -4.75
CA LEU A 4 0.91 -3.84 -5.63
C LEU A 4 0.88 -2.57 -4.78
N VAL A 5 1.78 -1.61 -5.06
CA VAL A 5 1.76 -0.30 -4.39
C VAL A 5 0.70 0.58 -5.05
N VAL A 6 -0.22 1.10 -4.26
CA VAL A 6 -1.36 1.90 -4.73
C VAL A 6 -1.48 3.14 -3.85
N THR A 7 -1.60 4.32 -4.44
CA THR A 7 -1.94 5.50 -3.63
C THR A 7 -3.41 5.46 -3.27
N GLU A 8 -3.78 5.95 -2.09
CA GLU A 8 -5.17 5.96 -1.58
C GLU A 8 -6.21 6.42 -2.62
N THR A 9 -5.90 7.42 -3.45
CA THR A 9 -6.76 7.95 -4.51
C THR A 9 -7.19 6.91 -5.55
N PHE A 10 -6.33 5.90 -5.81
CA PHE A 10 -6.57 4.88 -6.82
C PHE A 10 -7.10 3.56 -6.24
N LEU A 11 -7.19 3.43 -4.92
CA LEU A 11 -7.67 2.20 -4.28
C LEU A 11 -9.06 1.77 -4.80
N PRO A 12 -10.07 2.66 -4.92
CA PRO A 12 -11.39 2.26 -5.42
C PRO A 12 -11.35 1.67 -6.84
N LEU A 13 -10.47 2.19 -7.70
CA LEU A 13 -10.30 1.70 -9.06
C LEU A 13 -9.66 0.31 -9.07
N VAL A 14 -8.61 0.11 -8.27
CA VAL A 14 -7.93 -1.19 -8.15
C VAL A 14 -8.89 -2.26 -7.62
N GLU A 15 -9.68 -1.93 -6.61
CA GLU A 15 -10.70 -2.83 -6.06
C GLU A 15 -11.77 -3.18 -7.10
N ALA A 16 -12.27 -2.19 -7.85
CA ALA A 16 -13.24 -2.41 -8.91
C ALA A 16 -12.68 -3.34 -10.01
N GLN A 17 -11.43 -3.14 -10.42
CA GLN A 17 -10.76 -3.99 -11.42
C GLN A 17 -10.54 -5.41 -10.91
N ALA A 18 -10.13 -5.57 -9.65
CA ALA A 18 -9.93 -6.88 -9.04
C ALA A 18 -11.25 -7.64 -8.91
N LYS A 19 -12.33 -6.96 -8.50
CA LYS A 19 -13.69 -7.50 -8.45
C LYS A 19 -14.17 -7.96 -9.83
N ALA A 20 -13.98 -7.16 -10.88
CA ALA A 20 -14.33 -7.53 -12.24
C ALA A 20 -13.61 -8.81 -12.72
N ARG A 21 -12.42 -9.07 -12.19
CA ARG A 21 -11.60 -10.25 -12.48
C ARG A 21 -11.78 -11.40 -11.48
N ARG A 22 -12.64 -11.24 -10.46
CA ARG A 22 -12.82 -12.19 -9.34
C ARG A 22 -11.50 -12.53 -8.62
N LEU A 23 -10.64 -11.52 -8.45
CA LEU A 23 -9.37 -11.63 -7.73
C LEU A 23 -9.41 -10.81 -6.45
N THR A 24 -8.69 -11.28 -5.42
CA THR A 24 -8.41 -10.50 -4.21
C THR A 24 -7.01 -9.90 -4.35
N PRO A 25 -6.87 -8.57 -4.49
CA PRO A 25 -5.58 -7.96 -4.72
C PRO A 25 -4.82 -7.83 -3.39
N ARG A 26 -3.53 -8.13 -3.40
CA ARG A 26 -2.63 -7.78 -2.28
C ARG A 26 -2.08 -6.38 -2.56
N VAL A 27 -2.59 -5.38 -1.85
CA VAL A 27 -2.21 -3.97 -2.05
C VAL A 27 -1.44 -3.43 -0.84
N LEU A 28 -0.45 -2.59 -1.14
CA LEU A 28 0.17 -1.68 -0.17
C LEU A 28 -0.38 -0.28 -0.45
N VAL A 29 -1.24 0.21 0.43
CA VAL A 29 -1.85 1.53 0.27
C VAL A 29 -0.96 2.58 0.89
N VAL A 30 -0.59 3.59 0.11
CA VAL A 30 0.22 4.73 0.57
C VAL A 30 -0.53 6.05 0.35
N PRO A 31 -0.24 7.10 1.14
CA PRO A 31 -0.80 8.43 0.88
C PRO A 31 -0.46 8.92 -0.53
N HIS A 32 -1.39 9.63 -1.16
CA HIS A 32 -1.12 10.20 -2.47
C HIS A 32 -0.12 11.37 -2.32
N PRO A 33 0.96 11.43 -3.14
CA PRO A 33 1.92 12.51 -3.05
C PRO A 33 1.29 13.81 -3.55
N VAL A 34 1.00 14.75 -2.64
CA VAL A 34 0.57 16.11 -3.00
C VAL A 34 1.78 17.03 -2.91
N GLY A 35 2.23 17.60 -4.03
CA GLY A 35 3.37 18.53 -4.09
C GLY A 35 4.74 17.85 -4.23
N GLY A 36 5.77 18.51 -3.69
CA GLY A 36 7.15 18.03 -3.72
C GLY A 36 7.42 16.88 -2.73
N LEU A 37 8.69 16.58 -2.52
CA LEU A 37 9.14 15.64 -1.49
C LEU A 37 10.27 16.28 -0.69
N ASN A 38 9.91 17.03 0.34
CA ASN A 38 10.89 17.49 1.33
C ASN A 38 11.24 16.36 2.31
N GLY A 39 12.25 16.59 3.16
CA GLY A 39 12.73 15.56 4.09
C GLY A 39 11.67 15.07 5.09
N ALA A 40 10.80 15.96 5.57
CA ALA A 40 9.74 15.58 6.51
C ALA A 40 8.65 14.75 5.82
N GLU A 41 8.27 15.11 4.60
CA GLU A 41 7.31 14.37 3.79
C GLU A 41 7.83 12.97 3.42
N LEU A 42 9.14 12.85 3.13
CA LEU A 42 9.76 11.55 2.90
C LEU A 42 9.71 10.66 4.13
N ALA A 43 10.06 11.18 5.31
CA ALA A 43 9.99 10.43 6.56
C ALA A 43 8.57 9.91 6.80
N GLY A 44 7.55 10.78 6.67
CA GLY A 44 6.16 10.38 6.85
C GLY A 44 5.68 9.32 5.86
N ARG A 45 6.14 9.36 4.60
CA ARG A 45 5.82 8.32 3.60
C ARG A 45 6.48 6.98 3.92
N ILE A 46 7.72 6.98 4.42
CA ILE A 46 8.42 5.77 4.86
C ILE A 46 7.68 5.15 6.04
N GLU A 47 7.29 5.95 7.04
CA GLU A 47 6.55 5.49 8.22
C GLU A 47 5.20 4.88 7.82
N ALA A 48 4.43 5.55 6.96
CA ALA A 48 3.15 5.04 6.47
C ALA A 48 3.32 3.72 5.69
N ALA A 49 4.33 3.62 4.83
CA ALA A 49 4.62 2.39 4.11
C ALA A 49 5.05 1.26 5.05
N ALA A 50 5.90 1.54 6.05
CA ALA A 50 6.38 0.57 7.03
C ALA A 50 5.23 0.04 7.91
N ALA A 51 4.32 0.91 8.34
CA ALA A 51 3.14 0.54 9.14
C ALA A 51 2.24 -0.48 8.43
N SER A 52 2.25 -0.51 7.10
CA SER A 52 1.51 -1.51 6.32
C SER A 52 2.38 -2.71 5.91
N LEU A 53 3.64 -2.50 5.52
CA LEU A 53 4.54 -3.59 5.09
C LEU A 53 4.96 -4.54 6.21
N LEU A 54 5.21 -4.03 7.42
CA LEU A 54 5.67 -4.87 8.54
C LEU A 54 4.62 -5.90 8.96
N PRO A 55 3.34 -5.53 9.22
CA PRO A 55 2.30 -6.52 9.50
C PRO A 55 2.11 -7.52 8.36
N MET A 56 2.19 -7.09 7.10
CA MET A 56 2.09 -7.99 5.94
C MET A 56 3.26 -8.98 5.89
N ALA A 57 4.46 -8.57 6.30
CA ALA A 57 5.63 -9.42 6.39
C ALA A 57 5.50 -10.44 7.53
N ASP A 58 5.01 -10.01 8.70
CA ASP A 58 4.80 -10.90 9.84
C ASP A 58 3.73 -11.96 9.55
N GLN A 59 2.63 -11.56 8.90
CA GLN A 59 1.62 -12.50 8.40
C GLN A 59 2.21 -13.51 7.40
N ALA A 60 3.08 -13.05 6.49
CA ALA A 60 3.73 -13.93 5.52
C ALA A 60 4.72 -14.91 6.17
N ARG A 61 5.31 -14.55 7.32
CA ARG A 61 6.20 -15.43 8.11
C ARG A 61 5.43 -16.37 9.05
N GLY A 62 4.12 -16.17 9.23
CA GLY A 62 3.31 -16.91 10.20
C GLY A 62 3.61 -16.53 11.65
N THR A 63 4.13 -15.32 11.88
CA THR A 63 4.50 -14.79 13.21
C THR A 63 3.48 -13.77 13.73
N ALA A 64 2.31 -13.69 13.09
CA ALA A 64 1.22 -12.77 13.40
C ALA A 64 0.11 -13.45 14.22
#